data_AF-A0A496YQR5-F1
#
_entry.id   AF-A0A496YQR5-F1
#
_cell.length_a   1.000
_cell.length_b   1.000
_cell.length_c   1.000
_cell.angle_alpha   90.00
_cell.angle_beta   90.00
_cell.angle_gamma   90.00
#
_symmetry.space_group_name_H-M   'P 1'
#
loop_
_entity.id
_entity.type
_entity.pdbx_description
1 polymer ?
#
loop_
_entity_poly.entity_id
_entity_poly.type
_entity_poly.pdbx_seq_one_letter_code
_entity_poly.pdbx_strand_id
1 'polypeptide(L)'
;MGIMTLALNLAHSPLPISVNFWNETWSFGRYHYSNYLMSEHSKALEQAIDMVPPDPDLAVIIHSGIYQKKLFHRYRFGCFPQSLGKADYIILDNTRGYLFCDQRVSGRKYFGKVRELKRNQALDMIFDRDGILLFRRRGPQGKERG
;
A
#
# COMPACT_ATOMS: atom_id res chain seq x y z
N MET A 1 40.60 -16.07 -10.64
CA MET A 1 39.68 -15.06 -10.09
C MET A 1 38.21 -15.48 -10.08
N GLY A 2 37.68 -16.22 -11.06
CA GLY A 2 36.23 -16.54 -11.12
C GLY A 2 35.66 -17.37 -9.94
N ILE A 3 36.43 -18.32 -9.38
CA ILE A 3 35.97 -19.17 -8.26
C ILE A 3 35.70 -18.34 -6.99
N MET A 4 36.56 -17.36 -6.72
CA MET A 4 36.45 -16.50 -5.54
C MET A 4 35.27 -15.52 -5.68
N THR A 5 35.03 -14.99 -6.88
CA THR A 5 33.85 -14.17 -7.19
C THR A 5 32.56 -14.97 -7.07
N LEU A 6 32.55 -16.24 -7.50
CA LEU A 6 31.38 -17.11 -7.36
C LEU A 6 31.08 -17.40 -5.89
N ALA A 7 32.10 -17.74 -5.10
CA ALA A 7 31.96 -17.97 -3.65
C ALA A 7 31.46 -16.72 -2.91
N LEU A 8 31.96 -15.52 -3.28
CA LEU A 8 31.48 -14.24 -2.74
C LEU A 8 30.00 -13.99 -3.05
N ASN A 9 29.55 -14.30 -4.27
CA ASN A 9 28.14 -14.18 -4.63
C ASN A 9 27.25 -15.23 -3.92
N LEU A 10 27.74 -16.46 -3.76
CA LEU A 10 27.04 -17.50 -2.99
C LEU A 10 27.00 -17.18 -1.50
N ALA A 11 27.95 -16.42 -0.97
CA ALA A 11 27.91 -16.01 0.43
C ALA A 11 27.08 -14.74 0.64
N HIS A 12 27.15 -13.75 -0.26
CA HIS A 12 26.68 -12.37 -0.01
C HIS A 12 25.65 -11.84 -1.02
N SER A 13 24.89 -12.70 -1.69
CA SER A 13 23.79 -12.27 -2.56
C SER A 13 22.42 -12.39 -1.88
N PRO A 14 21.41 -11.65 -2.34
CA PRO A 14 20.01 -11.79 -1.91
C PRO A 14 19.30 -12.96 -2.62
N LEU A 15 20.03 -13.92 -3.16
CA LEU A 15 19.46 -15.06 -3.90
C LEU A 15 19.19 -16.23 -2.95
N PRO A 16 18.18 -17.09 -3.22
CA PRO A 16 17.88 -18.25 -2.36
C PRO A 16 19.03 -19.23 -2.17
N ILE A 17 19.96 -19.29 -3.13
CA ILE A 17 21.16 -20.14 -3.05
C ILE A 17 22.22 -19.58 -2.09
N SER A 18 22.08 -18.33 -1.64
CA SER A 18 23.04 -17.66 -0.79
C SER A 18 22.76 -17.87 0.69
N VAL A 19 23.81 -18.12 1.47
CA VAL A 19 23.69 -18.31 2.93
C VAL A 19 23.05 -17.08 3.59
N ASN A 20 23.39 -15.89 3.11
CA ASN A 20 22.90 -14.65 3.69
C ASN A 20 21.41 -14.34 3.40
N PHE A 21 20.79 -15.01 2.42
CA PHE A 21 19.34 -14.94 2.20
C PHE A 21 18.54 -15.56 3.35
N TRP A 22 19.16 -16.48 4.09
CA TRP A 22 18.57 -17.18 5.23
C TRP A 22 19.00 -16.60 6.59
N ASN A 23 19.80 -15.51 6.58
CA ASN A 23 20.32 -14.90 7.79
C ASN A 23 19.66 -13.52 8.05
N GLU A 24 18.83 -13.45 9.09
CA GLU A 24 18.13 -12.21 9.50
C GLU A 24 19.07 -11.07 9.92
N THR A 25 20.31 -11.36 10.32
CA THR A 25 21.27 -10.31 10.72
C THR A 25 21.95 -9.64 9.52
N TRP A 26 21.98 -10.30 8.37
CA TRP A 26 22.64 -9.77 7.19
C TRP A 26 21.79 -8.70 6.50
N SER A 27 22.41 -7.57 6.13
CA SER A 27 21.72 -6.42 5.54
C SER A 27 20.50 -5.94 6.36
N PHE A 28 20.59 -6.03 7.70
CA PHE A 28 19.49 -5.71 8.62
C PHE A 28 18.21 -6.50 8.32
N GLY A 29 18.36 -7.74 7.85
CA GLY A 29 17.25 -8.63 7.53
C GLY A 29 16.49 -8.27 6.26
N ARG A 30 16.89 -7.22 5.52
CA ARG A 30 16.15 -6.72 4.34
C ARG A 30 15.88 -7.79 3.29
N TYR A 31 16.84 -8.68 3.07
CA TYR A 31 16.76 -9.72 2.04
C TYR A 31 16.48 -11.11 2.61
N HIS A 32 16.06 -11.20 3.86
CA HIS A 32 15.71 -12.47 4.47
C HIS A 32 14.49 -13.10 3.78
N TYR A 33 14.47 -14.43 3.63
CA TYR A 33 13.40 -15.16 2.93
C TYR A 33 11.99 -14.81 3.43
N SER A 34 11.83 -14.53 4.73
CA SER A 34 10.54 -14.20 5.33
C SER A 34 9.91 -12.93 4.75
N ASN A 35 10.70 -11.99 4.23
CA ASN A 35 10.18 -10.78 3.59
C ASN A 35 9.59 -11.03 2.20
N TYR A 36 9.85 -12.19 1.60
CA TYR A 36 9.27 -12.62 0.33
C TYR A 36 8.04 -13.50 0.53
N LEU A 37 7.79 -13.95 1.76
CA LEU A 37 6.56 -14.65 2.11
C LEU A 37 5.44 -13.61 2.29
N MET A 38 4.29 -13.91 1.71
CA MET A 38 3.15 -13.01 1.79
C MET A 38 2.60 -12.97 3.22
N SER A 39 2.89 -11.89 3.94
CA SER A 39 2.37 -11.63 5.29
C SER A 39 0.85 -11.48 5.29
N GLU A 40 0.21 -11.70 6.44
CA GLU A 40 -1.23 -11.43 6.61
C GLU A 40 -1.58 -9.97 6.29
N HIS A 41 -0.66 -9.06 6.58
CA HIS A 41 -0.74 -7.66 6.20
C HIS A 41 -0.81 -7.45 4.69
N SER A 42 0.08 -8.13 3.95
CA SER A 42 0.10 -8.08 2.48
C SER A 42 -1.18 -8.65 1.89
N LYS A 43 -1.69 -9.75 2.46
CA LYS A 43 -3.00 -10.33 2.07
C LYS A 43 -4.14 -9.34 2.30
N ALA A 44 -4.17 -8.65 3.46
CA ALA A 44 -5.19 -7.65 3.75
C ALA A 44 -5.13 -6.48 2.76
N LEU A 45 -3.92 -6.04 2.39
CA LEU A 45 -3.73 -5.00 1.37
C LEU A 45 -4.22 -5.45 0.00
N GLU A 46 -3.89 -6.66 -0.45
CA GLU A 46 -4.40 -7.20 -1.72
C GLU A 46 -5.92 -7.31 -1.73
N GLN A 47 -6.53 -7.79 -0.65
CA GLN A 47 -8.00 -7.83 -0.52
C GLN A 47 -8.64 -6.45 -0.67
N ALA A 48 -8.09 -5.42 -0.03
CA ALA A 48 -8.57 -4.05 -0.17
C ALA A 48 -8.43 -3.54 -1.62
N ILE A 49 -7.31 -3.84 -2.28
CA ILE A 49 -7.08 -3.47 -3.68
C ILE A 49 -8.05 -4.21 -4.61
N ASP A 50 -8.39 -5.45 -4.27
CA ASP A 50 -9.30 -6.28 -5.05
C ASP A 50 -10.74 -5.75 -5.05
N MET A 51 -11.15 -5.14 -3.94
CA MET A 51 -12.44 -4.45 -3.81
C MET A 51 -12.58 -3.19 -4.67
N VAL A 52 -11.48 -2.63 -5.19
CA VAL A 52 -11.54 -1.48 -6.10
C VAL A 52 -11.86 -1.96 -7.53
N PRO A 53 -12.98 -1.51 -8.15
CA PRO A 53 -13.34 -1.89 -9.52
C PRO A 53 -12.22 -1.52 -10.51
N PRO A 54 -11.96 -2.27 -11.59
CA PRO A 54 -10.85 -2.01 -12.53
C PRO A 54 -11.03 -0.78 -13.44
N ASP A 55 -12.08 0.03 -13.26
CA ASP A 55 -12.48 1.15 -14.13
C ASP A 55 -11.46 2.33 -14.13
N PRO A 56 -10.80 2.64 -15.27
CA PRO A 56 -9.77 3.68 -15.34
C PRO A 56 -10.24 5.11 -15.01
N ASP A 57 -11.55 5.38 -15.06
CA ASP A 57 -12.12 6.71 -14.80
C ASP A 57 -12.31 7.03 -13.32
N LEU A 58 -12.29 6.01 -12.44
CA LEU A 58 -12.40 6.19 -11.00
C LEU A 58 -11.15 6.87 -10.42
N ALA A 59 -11.38 7.86 -9.57
CA ALA A 59 -10.33 8.55 -8.84
C ALA A 59 -9.89 7.74 -7.61
N VAL A 60 -8.64 7.26 -7.61
CA VAL A 60 -8.07 6.48 -6.51
C VAL A 60 -6.96 7.26 -5.81
N ILE A 61 -7.06 7.35 -4.49
CA ILE A 61 -6.01 7.90 -3.63
C ILE A 61 -5.44 6.79 -2.75
N ILE A 62 -4.11 6.70 -2.68
CA ILE A 62 -3.43 5.68 -1.87
C ILE A 62 -2.50 6.30 -0.82
N HIS A 63 -2.20 5.56 0.24
CA HIS A 63 -1.01 5.83 1.04
C HIS A 63 0.23 5.58 0.17
N SER A 64 1.17 6.54 0.20
CA SER A 64 2.55 6.34 -0.27
C SER A 64 3.11 4.97 0.14
N GLY A 65 3.78 4.31 -0.80
CA GLY A 65 4.34 2.96 -0.59
C GLY A 65 3.43 1.81 -1.02
N ILE A 66 2.16 2.07 -1.32
CA ILE A 66 1.26 1.07 -1.93
C ILE A 66 1.48 1.08 -3.45
N TYR A 67 2.42 0.28 -3.93
CA TYR A 67 2.70 0.14 -5.37
C TYR A 67 2.01 -1.09 -5.93
N GLN A 68 0.82 -0.93 -6.49
CA GLN A 68 0.12 -2.04 -7.15
C GLN A 68 -0.43 -1.65 -8.52
N LYS A 69 0.00 -2.39 -9.55
CA LYS A 69 -0.31 -2.22 -10.96
C LYS A 69 -1.80 -1.94 -11.24
N LYS A 70 -2.71 -2.67 -10.59
CA LYS A 70 -4.17 -2.49 -10.73
C LYS A 70 -4.65 -1.05 -10.47
N LEU A 71 -3.95 -0.32 -9.61
CA LEU A 71 -4.29 1.05 -9.22
C LEU A 71 -3.57 2.11 -10.07
N PHE A 72 -2.43 1.79 -10.67
CA PHE A 72 -1.61 2.78 -11.40
C PHE A 72 -2.09 3.02 -12.85
N HIS A 73 -2.96 2.17 -13.38
CA HIS A 73 -3.55 2.35 -14.71
C HIS A 73 -4.75 3.33 -14.75
N ARG A 74 -4.98 4.12 -13.69
CA ARG A 74 -6.10 5.09 -13.62
C ARG A 74 -5.70 6.45 -14.18
N TYR A 75 -6.64 7.13 -14.82
CA TYR A 75 -6.43 8.52 -15.27
C TYR A 75 -6.35 9.49 -14.10
N ARG A 76 -7.03 9.18 -13.00
CA ARG A 76 -7.09 9.99 -11.78
C ARG A 76 -6.50 9.20 -10.62
N PHE A 77 -5.21 9.36 -10.42
CA PHE A 77 -4.47 8.71 -9.36
C PHE A 77 -3.74 9.75 -8.51
N GLY A 78 -3.68 9.53 -7.21
CA GLY A 78 -2.94 10.43 -6.32
C GLY A 78 -2.53 9.78 -5.00
N CYS A 79 -1.74 10.52 -4.24
CA CYS A 79 -1.27 10.10 -2.93
C CYS A 79 -1.96 10.89 -1.82
N PHE A 80 -2.35 10.18 -0.77
CA PHE A 80 -2.86 10.77 0.46
C PHE A 80 -1.81 11.72 1.06
N PRO A 81 -2.19 12.86 1.65
CA PRO A 81 -3.56 13.37 1.87
C PRO A 81 -4.07 14.31 0.76
N GLN A 82 -3.47 14.31 -0.42
CA GLN A 82 -3.88 15.23 -1.50
C GLN A 82 -5.14 14.73 -2.21
N SER A 83 -5.89 15.67 -2.82
CA SER A 83 -7.04 15.37 -3.69
C SER A 83 -8.17 14.53 -3.08
N LEU A 84 -8.24 14.44 -1.75
CA LEU A 84 -9.28 13.69 -1.01
C LEU A 84 -10.71 14.07 -1.40
N GLY A 85 -10.94 15.34 -1.73
CA GLY A 85 -12.28 15.83 -2.10
C GLY A 85 -12.85 15.19 -3.37
N LYS A 86 -11.99 14.69 -4.26
CA LYS A 86 -12.36 14.14 -5.58
C LYS A 86 -12.18 12.62 -5.68
N ALA A 87 -11.75 11.97 -4.60
CA ALA A 87 -11.43 10.54 -4.59
C ALA A 87 -12.71 9.69 -4.49
N ASP A 88 -12.88 8.75 -5.40
CA ASP A 88 -13.92 7.72 -5.35
C ASP A 88 -13.53 6.59 -4.41
N TYR A 89 -12.25 6.23 -4.39
CA TYR A 89 -11.68 5.23 -3.48
C TYR A 89 -10.43 5.78 -2.79
N ILE A 90 -10.28 5.48 -1.51
CA ILE A 90 -9.11 5.84 -0.71
C ILE A 90 -8.60 4.60 0.01
N ILE A 91 -7.37 4.17 -0.27
CA ILE A 91 -6.72 3.06 0.42
C ILE A 91 -5.63 3.60 1.32
N LEU A 92 -5.67 3.27 2.61
CA LEU A 92 -4.67 3.69 3.58
C LEU A 92 -4.07 2.50 4.30
N ASP A 93 -2.80 2.61 4.65
CA ASP A 93 -2.09 1.66 5.49
C ASP A 93 -1.55 2.38 6.73
N ASN A 94 -2.19 2.18 7.88
CA ASN A 94 -1.80 2.85 9.12
C ASN A 94 -0.54 2.26 9.76
N THR A 95 -0.04 1.12 9.29
CA THR A 95 1.16 0.47 9.85
C THR A 95 2.45 1.08 9.32
N ARG A 96 2.42 1.62 8.10
CA ARG A 96 3.58 2.21 7.40
C ARG A 96 3.98 3.61 7.90
N GLY A 97 3.25 4.17 8.86
CA GLY A 97 3.57 5.48 9.45
C GLY A 97 3.11 6.65 8.57
N TYR A 98 3.96 7.68 8.44
CA TYR A 98 3.61 8.97 7.81
C TYR A 98 4.67 9.43 6.78
N LEU A 99 5.43 8.47 6.24
CA LEU A 99 6.45 8.72 5.23
C LEU A 99 5.82 8.72 3.83
N PHE A 100 5.52 9.93 3.35
CA PHE A 100 5.04 10.13 1.98
C PHE A 100 6.20 10.46 1.07
N CYS A 101 6.23 9.87 -0.14
CA CYS A 101 7.16 10.14 -1.25
C CYS A 101 7.48 11.64 -1.34
N ASP A 102 8.51 12.09 -0.63
CA ASP A 102 9.02 13.47 -0.55
C ASP A 102 8.19 14.50 0.26
N GLN A 103 7.14 14.10 0.98
CA GLN A 103 6.37 15.00 1.86
C GLN A 103 6.39 14.53 3.32
N ARG A 104 7.04 15.32 4.19
CA ARG A 104 6.95 15.15 5.65
C ARG A 104 5.56 15.58 6.13
N VAL A 105 4.58 14.70 6.04
CA VAL A 105 3.31 14.87 6.76
C VAL A 105 3.56 14.45 8.21
N SER A 106 3.25 15.32 9.17
CA SER A 106 3.37 14.93 10.58
C SER A 106 2.32 13.87 10.92
N GLY A 107 2.66 12.93 11.81
CA GLY A 107 1.70 11.92 12.28
C GLY A 107 0.40 12.54 12.79
N ARG A 108 0.46 13.70 13.47
CA ARG A 108 -0.72 14.45 13.92
C ARG A 108 -1.62 14.87 12.75
N LYS A 109 -1.05 15.37 11.65
CA LYS A 109 -1.78 15.76 10.45
C LYS A 109 -2.37 14.53 9.74
N TYR A 110 -1.60 13.44 9.66
CA TYR A 110 -2.06 12.16 9.12
C TYR A 110 -3.28 11.64 9.87
N PHE A 111 -3.15 11.39 11.19
CA PHE A 111 -4.24 10.87 12.00
C PHE A 111 -5.42 11.85 12.09
N GLY A 112 -5.16 13.16 12.02
CA GLY A 112 -6.21 14.17 11.85
C GLY A 112 -7.06 13.91 10.61
N LYS A 113 -6.42 13.76 9.44
CA LYS A 113 -7.11 13.47 8.18
C LYS A 113 -7.79 12.09 8.16
N VAL A 114 -7.18 11.05 8.75
CA VAL A 114 -7.84 9.75 8.88
C VAL A 114 -9.11 9.86 9.72
N ARG A 115 -9.08 10.62 10.83
CA ARG A 115 -10.29 10.87 11.65
C ARG A 115 -11.35 11.67 10.89
N GLU A 116 -10.95 12.66 10.10
CA GLU A 116 -11.87 13.38 9.21
C GLU A 116 -12.56 12.43 8.22
N LEU A 117 -11.80 11.51 7.58
CA LEU A 117 -12.37 10.52 6.66
C LEU A 117 -13.36 9.59 7.36
N LYS A 118 -13.02 9.07 8.54
CA LYS A 118 -13.91 8.20 9.33
C LYS A 118 -15.21 8.89 9.77
N ARG A 119 -15.23 10.22 9.83
CA ARG A 119 -16.42 11.03 10.17
C ARG A 119 -17.15 11.59 8.96
N ASN A 120 -16.59 11.43 7.75
CA ASN A 120 -17.13 12.02 6.55
C ASN A 120 -18.32 11.19 6.05
N GLN A 121 -19.53 11.76 6.11
CA GLN A 121 -20.76 11.10 5.68
C GLN A 121 -20.83 10.80 4.18
N ALA A 122 -19.98 11.45 3.37
CA ALA A 122 -19.88 11.17 1.93
C ALA A 122 -19.01 9.94 1.63
N LEU A 123 -18.36 9.33 2.63
CA LEU A 123 -17.49 8.17 2.47
C LEU A 123 -17.97 7.02 3.37
N ASP A 124 -18.02 5.83 2.79
CA ASP A 124 -18.19 4.58 3.53
C ASP A 124 -16.84 3.91 3.71
N MET A 125 -16.55 3.51 4.95
CA MET A 125 -15.43 2.61 5.21
C MET A 125 -15.91 1.19 4.89
N ILE A 126 -15.38 0.60 3.82
CA ILE A 126 -15.81 -0.71 3.31
C ILE A 126 -14.80 -1.83 3.63
N PHE A 127 -13.62 -1.47 4.15
CA PHE A 127 -12.61 -2.42 4.63
C PHE A 127 -11.83 -1.81 5.80
N ASP A 128 -11.64 -2.57 6.87
CA ASP A 128 -10.76 -2.25 8.01
C ASP A 128 -10.18 -3.57 8.54
N ARG A 129 -8.93 -3.87 8.20
CA ARG A 129 -8.22 -5.08 8.66
C ARG A 129 -6.73 -4.83 8.71
N ASP A 130 -6.10 -5.20 9.82
CA ASP A 130 -4.63 -5.15 9.99
C ASP A 130 -4.01 -3.78 9.67
N GLY A 131 -4.70 -2.70 10.05
CA GLY A 131 -4.28 -1.33 9.78
C GLY A 131 -4.51 -0.85 8.34
N ILE A 132 -4.96 -1.73 7.43
CA ILE A 132 -5.40 -1.37 6.08
C ILE A 132 -6.85 -0.87 6.14
N LEU A 133 -7.07 0.33 5.63
CA LEU A 133 -8.39 0.95 5.52
C LEU A 133 -8.75 1.18 4.05
N LEU A 134 -9.98 0.86 3.67
CA LEU A 134 -10.55 1.27 2.38
C LEU A 134 -11.81 2.09 2.58
N PHE A 135 -11.82 3.28 1.98
CA PHE A 135 -12.98 4.14 1.90
C PHE A 135 -13.49 4.20 0.46
N ARG A 136 -14.80 4.22 0.31
CA ARG A 136 -15.50 4.43 -0.96
C ARG A 136 -16.42 5.63 -0.84
N ARG A 137 -16.43 6.51 -1.84
CA ARG A 137 -17.39 7.61 -1.92
C ARG A 137 -18.78 7.07 -2.15
N ARG A 138 -19.74 7.52 -1.34
CA ARG A 138 -21.15 7.35 -1.65
C ARG A 138 -21.42 8.11 -2.94
N GLY A 139 -21.77 7.37 -4.00
CA GLY A 139 -22.32 8.01 -5.18
C GLY A 139 -23.55 8.84 -4.81
N PRO A 140 -24.01 9.74 -5.69
CA PRO A 140 -25.34 10.32 -5.53
C PRO A 140 -26.34 9.17 -5.34
N GLN A 141 -27.12 9.21 -4.26
CA GLN A 141 -28.18 8.23 -4.03
C GLN A 141 -29.06 8.18 -5.28
N GLY A 142 -29.18 7.00 -5.89
CA GLY A 142 -30.09 6.75 -7.01
C GLY A 142 -29.47 6.83 -8.41
N LYS A 143 -29.10 5.67 -8.93
CA LYS A 143 -29.59 5.19 -10.23
C LYS A 143 -29.79 3.69 -10.11
N GLU A 144 -30.96 3.31 -9.61
CA GLU A 144 -31.61 2.09 -10.10
C GLU A 144 -31.61 2.19 -11.62
N ARG A 145 -30.84 1.32 -12.27
CA ARG A 145 -30.99 1.11 -13.71
C ARG A 145 -32.16 0.16 -13.86
N GLY A 146 -33.30 0.71 -14.29
CA GLY A 146 -34.43 -0.06 -14.82
C GLY A 146 -34.08 -0.76 -16.13
#